data_AF-A0A7S0CQW8-F1
#
_entry.id   AF-A0A7S0CQW8-F1
#
_cell.length_a   1.000
_cell.length_b   1.000
_cell.length_c   1.000
_cell.angle_alpha   90.00
_cell.angle_beta   90.00
_cell.angle_gamma   90.00
#
_symmetry.space_group_name_H-M   'P 1'
#
loop_
_entity.id
_entity.type
_entity.pdbx_description
1 polymer ?
#
loop_
_entity_poly.entity_id
_entity_poly.type
_entity_poly.pdbx_seq_one_letter_code
_entity_poly.pdbx_strand_id
1 'polypeptide(L)'
;MTESGIRACAERDASGGPVCDEAADERVALSLSVSFHVGDDFSENPGTLHVTTRRLVWFPDDETRGGYDVPFRAVAMHAVSSDASEGFRPCIYAQIEGGAPEGWRMTEDAAAKEEDGSAEDDDPDALEDTTELRLAPADPAALGALFKALCDCAALNPDPHDEMHETEDDDDDLYYDESEMATGAGAAARIEALRRFDDQLVVSADLERHVADDPGRFEDDE
;
A
#
# COMPACT_ATOMS: atom_id res chain seq x y z
N MET A 1 -3.55 -3.18 -20.83
CA MET A 1 -4.07 -1.92 -20.28
C MET A 1 -4.31 -2.22 -18.82
N THR A 2 -3.34 -1.88 -17.99
CA THR A 2 -3.43 -2.03 -16.54
C THR A 2 -4.57 -1.15 -16.06
N GLU A 3 -5.61 -1.78 -15.52
CA GLU A 3 -6.73 -1.09 -14.90
C GLU A 3 -6.29 -0.56 -13.52
N SER A 4 -5.38 0.43 -13.52
CA SER A 4 -4.85 1.05 -12.29
C SER A 4 -5.68 2.27 -11.89
N GLY A 5 -5.62 2.68 -10.63
CA GLY A 5 -6.25 3.90 -10.12
C GLY A 5 -7.67 3.79 -9.60
N ILE A 6 -8.17 4.97 -9.19
CA ILE A 6 -9.55 5.20 -8.78
C ILE A 6 -10.38 5.54 -10.02
N ARG A 7 -11.48 4.80 -10.25
CA ARG A 7 -12.28 4.88 -11.48
C ARG A 7 -13.70 5.34 -11.19
N ALA A 8 -14.32 6.05 -12.12
CA ALA A 8 -15.71 6.47 -11.98
C ALA A 8 -16.65 5.26 -12.12
N CYS A 9 -17.57 5.09 -11.18
CA CYS A 9 -18.56 4.01 -11.14
C CYS A 9 -19.98 4.58 -10.99
N ALA A 10 -20.79 4.41 -12.04
CA ALA A 10 -22.19 4.89 -12.05
C ALA A 10 -23.22 3.76 -11.93
N GLU A 11 -22.83 2.53 -12.27
CA GLU A 11 -23.75 1.40 -12.35
C GLU A 11 -24.05 0.82 -10.97
N ARG A 12 -25.34 0.64 -10.68
CA ARG A 12 -25.84 0.04 -9.45
C ARG A 12 -26.80 -1.10 -9.78
N ASP A 13 -26.80 -2.11 -8.93
CA ASP A 13 -27.74 -3.21 -9.01
C ASP A 13 -29.13 -2.81 -8.47
N ALA A 14 -30.08 -3.76 -8.46
CA ALA A 14 -31.43 -3.53 -7.96
C ALA A 14 -31.49 -3.26 -6.44
N SER A 15 -30.44 -3.57 -5.69
CA SER A 15 -30.32 -3.30 -4.25
C SER A 15 -29.70 -1.93 -3.95
N GLY A 16 -29.22 -1.22 -4.98
CA GLY A 16 -28.50 0.05 -4.86
C GLY A 16 -26.99 -0.11 -4.62
N GLY A 17 -26.50 -1.36 -4.58
CA GLY A 17 -25.10 -1.73 -4.44
C GLY A 17 -24.39 -1.95 -5.79
N PRO A 18 -23.14 -2.43 -5.79
CA PRO A 18 -22.36 -2.59 -7.01
C PRO A 18 -22.83 -3.78 -7.85
N VAL A 19 -22.78 -3.65 -9.18
CA VAL A 19 -22.94 -4.79 -10.10
C VAL A 19 -21.68 -5.65 -10.01
N CYS A 20 -21.82 -6.86 -9.47
CA CYS A 20 -20.71 -7.81 -9.31
C CYS A 20 -20.54 -8.67 -10.57
N ASP A 21 -19.29 -8.92 -10.97
CA ASP A 21 -18.96 -9.81 -12.08
C ASP A 21 -19.11 -11.30 -11.68
N GLU A 22 -20.14 -11.95 -12.22
CA GLU A 22 -20.39 -13.39 -12.00
C GLU A 22 -19.30 -14.30 -12.59
N ALA A 23 -18.68 -13.91 -13.71
CA ALA A 23 -17.63 -14.70 -14.35
C ALA A 23 -16.34 -14.69 -13.51
N ALA A 24 -16.10 -13.62 -12.78
CA ALA A 24 -15.01 -13.47 -11.82
C ALA A 24 -15.35 -14.03 -10.42
N ASP A 25 -16.56 -14.57 -10.21
CA ASP A 25 -17.06 -14.96 -8.89
C ASP A 25 -16.97 -13.81 -7.85
N GLU A 26 -17.16 -12.58 -8.31
CA GLU A 26 -17.14 -11.37 -7.48
C GLU A 26 -18.34 -11.37 -6.53
N ARG A 27 -18.10 -11.09 -5.25
CA ARG A 27 -19.16 -10.99 -4.23
C ARG A 27 -18.89 -9.85 -3.27
N VAL A 28 -19.95 -9.23 -2.76
CA VAL A 28 -19.84 -8.24 -1.69
C VAL A 28 -19.49 -8.95 -0.36
N ALA A 29 -18.36 -8.60 0.22
CA ALA A 29 -17.88 -9.11 1.51
C ALA A 29 -18.38 -8.25 2.68
N LEU A 30 -18.45 -6.93 2.50
CA LEU A 30 -18.86 -5.98 3.53
C LEU A 30 -19.51 -4.74 2.90
N SER A 31 -20.46 -4.12 3.60
CA SER A 31 -21.03 -2.83 3.21
C SER A 31 -21.30 -1.98 4.44
N LEU A 32 -20.84 -0.73 4.43
CA LEU A 32 -21.01 0.21 5.53
C LEU A 32 -20.96 1.66 5.05
N SER A 33 -21.50 2.57 5.88
CA SER A 33 -21.41 4.01 5.65
C SER A 33 -20.01 4.53 6.00
N VAL A 34 -19.38 5.19 5.03
CA VAL A 34 -17.99 5.67 5.07
C VAL A 34 -17.89 7.03 4.40
N SER A 35 -17.12 7.94 5.02
CA SER A 35 -16.66 9.15 4.34
C SER A 35 -15.43 8.85 3.49
N PHE A 36 -15.47 9.26 2.22
CA PHE A 36 -14.46 8.94 1.20
C PHE A 36 -13.63 10.18 0.85
N HIS A 37 -12.33 10.15 1.12
CA HIS A 37 -11.44 11.30 0.99
C HIS A 37 -10.26 10.96 0.09
N VAL A 38 -10.04 11.73 -0.98
CA VAL A 38 -8.95 11.51 -1.92
C VAL A 38 -7.93 12.65 -1.80
N GLY A 39 -6.65 12.29 -1.67
CA GLY A 39 -5.56 13.23 -1.43
C GLY A 39 -5.78 14.06 -0.17
N ASP A 40 -5.57 15.37 -0.31
CA ASP A 40 -5.78 16.38 0.74
C ASP A 40 -7.23 16.87 0.82
N ASP A 41 -8.22 16.09 0.36
CA ASP A 41 -9.63 16.46 0.51
C ASP A 41 -10.17 16.19 1.92
N PHE A 42 -10.16 17.23 2.74
CA PHE A 42 -10.74 17.21 4.09
C PHE A 42 -12.27 17.38 4.13
N SER A 43 -12.96 17.46 2.98
CA SER A 43 -14.42 17.61 2.97
C SER A 43 -15.13 16.31 3.38
N GLU A 44 -16.18 16.41 4.21
CA GLU A 44 -16.99 15.24 4.55
C GLU A 44 -17.81 14.80 3.33
N ASN A 45 -17.35 13.73 2.68
CA ASN A 45 -18.01 13.06 1.57
C ASN A 45 -18.67 11.76 2.05
N PRO A 46 -19.83 11.80 2.73
CA PRO A 46 -20.50 10.60 3.20
C PRO A 46 -21.07 9.78 2.04
N GLY A 47 -20.97 8.47 2.18
CA GLY A 47 -21.54 7.53 1.23
C GLY A 47 -21.53 6.10 1.77
N THR A 48 -21.92 5.15 0.94
CA THR A 48 -21.87 3.73 1.24
C THR A 48 -20.67 3.11 0.51
N LEU A 49 -19.76 2.52 1.27
CA LEU A 49 -18.66 1.72 0.75
C LEU A 49 -19.06 0.25 0.73
N HIS A 50 -18.89 -0.38 -0.42
CA HIS A 50 -19.02 -1.82 -0.63
C HIS A 50 -17.63 -2.41 -0.89
N VAL A 51 -17.20 -3.31 -0.01
CA VAL A 51 -15.98 -4.10 -0.22
C VAL A 51 -16.40 -5.37 -0.92
N THR A 52 -15.99 -5.56 -2.17
CA THR A 52 -16.20 -6.81 -2.91
C THR A 52 -14.95 -7.68 -2.83
N THR A 53 -15.02 -8.92 -3.29
CA THR A 53 -13.84 -9.80 -3.38
C THR A 53 -12.82 -9.35 -4.42
N ARG A 54 -13.13 -8.35 -5.28
CA ARG A 54 -12.26 -7.90 -6.39
C ARG A 54 -11.93 -6.41 -6.35
N ARG A 55 -12.78 -5.58 -5.74
CA ARG A 55 -12.62 -4.13 -5.69
C ARG A 55 -13.39 -3.49 -4.53
N LEU A 56 -13.05 -2.24 -4.26
CA LEU A 56 -13.84 -1.33 -3.45
C LEU A 56 -14.78 -0.56 -4.37
N VAL A 57 -16.03 -0.41 -3.99
CA VAL A 57 -16.98 0.45 -4.70
C VAL A 57 -17.64 1.39 -3.71
N TRP A 58 -17.42 2.68 -3.87
CA TRP A 58 -18.02 3.70 -3.04
C TRP A 58 -19.06 4.50 -3.82
N PHE A 59 -20.19 4.72 -3.15
CA PHE A 59 -21.32 5.44 -3.68
C PHE A 59 -21.67 6.61 -2.76
N PRO A 60 -21.65 7.86 -3.26
CA PRO A 60 -22.04 9.01 -2.45
C PRO A 60 -23.52 8.91 -2.04
N ASP A 61 -23.84 9.47 -0.87
CA ASP A 61 -25.24 9.66 -0.44
C ASP A 61 -25.94 10.74 -1.28
N ASP A 62 -25.18 11.67 -1.85
CA ASP A 62 -25.65 12.65 -2.82
C ASP A 62 -25.71 12.02 -4.22
N GLU A 63 -26.93 11.71 -4.68
CA GLU A 63 -27.20 11.12 -6.00
C GLU A 63 -26.77 12.01 -7.18
N THR A 64 -26.43 13.29 -6.95
CA THR A 64 -25.89 14.17 -8.00
C THR A 64 -24.41 13.91 -8.30
N ARG A 65 -23.71 13.17 -7.43
CA ARG A 65 -22.31 12.80 -7.59
C ARG A 65 -22.16 11.37 -8.10
N GLY A 66 -21.16 11.14 -8.94
CA GLY A 66 -20.77 9.80 -9.37
C GLY A 66 -20.12 9.01 -8.24
N GLY A 67 -20.29 7.68 -8.27
CA GLY A 67 -19.53 6.78 -7.42
C GLY A 67 -18.12 6.54 -7.96
N TYR A 68 -17.33 5.82 -7.18
CA TYR A 68 -15.96 5.44 -7.55
C TYR A 68 -15.73 3.96 -7.25
N ASP A 69 -14.92 3.29 -8.06
CA ASP A 69 -14.41 1.97 -7.76
C ASP A 69 -12.88 1.90 -7.83
N VAL A 70 -12.31 1.09 -6.95
CA VAL A 70 -10.86 0.91 -6.78
C VAL A 70 -10.57 -0.59 -6.79
N PRO A 71 -9.92 -1.12 -7.85
CA PRO A 71 -9.48 -2.51 -7.88
C PRO A 71 -8.54 -2.82 -6.71
N PHE A 72 -8.64 -4.00 -6.10
CA PHE A 72 -7.71 -4.37 -5.02
C PHE A 72 -6.25 -4.36 -5.47
N ARG A 73 -6.01 -4.69 -6.73
CA ARG A 73 -4.67 -4.66 -7.34
C ARG A 73 -4.09 -3.26 -7.48
N ALA A 74 -4.92 -2.22 -7.49
CA ALA A 74 -4.45 -0.84 -7.47
C ALA A 74 -4.17 -0.35 -6.03
N VAL A 75 -4.50 -1.12 -4.99
CA VAL A 75 -4.22 -0.74 -3.60
C VAL A 75 -2.81 -1.20 -3.25
N ALA A 76 -1.83 -0.31 -3.35
CA ALA A 76 -0.44 -0.59 -2.99
C ALA A 76 -0.30 -0.95 -1.51
N MET A 77 -0.96 -0.20 -0.63
CA MET A 77 -1.01 -0.51 0.81
C MET A 77 -2.28 0.03 1.47
N HIS A 78 -2.64 -0.58 2.62
CA HIS A 78 -3.68 -0.06 3.50
C HIS A 78 -3.32 -0.28 4.97
N ALA A 79 -3.66 0.68 5.83
CA ALA A 79 -3.38 0.65 7.26
C ALA A 79 -4.47 1.35 8.07
N VAL A 80 -4.60 0.97 9.34
CA VAL A 80 -5.46 1.69 10.28
C VAL A 80 -4.74 2.96 10.72
N SER A 81 -5.33 4.12 10.44
CA SER A 81 -4.89 5.40 10.99
C SER A 81 -5.79 5.81 12.15
N SER A 82 -5.20 5.89 13.34
CA SER A 82 -5.87 6.40 14.54
C SER A 82 -5.63 7.87 14.78
N ASP A 83 -4.88 8.54 13.90
CA ASP A 83 -4.47 9.92 14.14
C ASP A 83 -5.63 10.89 13.87
N ALA A 84 -5.89 11.72 14.87
CA ALA A 84 -6.90 12.78 14.83
C ALA A 84 -6.28 14.17 14.64
N SER A 85 -4.95 14.24 14.48
CA SER A 85 -4.17 15.48 14.40
C SER A 85 -4.59 16.39 13.24
N GLU A 86 -5.17 15.84 12.18
CA GLU A 86 -5.61 16.56 10.98
C GLU A 86 -7.15 16.72 10.89
N GLY A 87 -7.88 16.45 11.98
CA GLY A 87 -9.34 16.56 12.00
C GLY A 87 -10.08 15.36 11.42
N PHE A 88 -9.36 14.33 10.97
CA PHE A 88 -9.95 13.05 10.59
C PHE A 88 -10.30 12.21 11.82
N ARG A 89 -11.42 11.49 11.73
CA ARG A 89 -11.76 10.42 12.68
C ARG A 89 -10.90 9.18 12.37
N PRO A 90 -10.78 8.21 13.31
CA PRO A 90 -10.12 6.94 13.03
C PRO A 90 -10.60 6.33 11.71
N CYS A 91 -9.68 6.05 10.80
CA CYS A 91 -9.97 5.71 9.42
C CYS A 91 -8.98 4.66 8.88
N ILE A 92 -9.27 4.13 7.70
CA ILE A 92 -8.29 3.38 6.92
C ILE A 92 -7.60 4.36 5.99
N TYR A 93 -6.28 4.43 6.08
CA TYR A 93 -5.43 5.07 5.08
C TYR A 93 -5.02 4.03 4.05
N ALA A 94 -5.05 4.39 2.78
CA ALA A 94 -4.60 3.56 1.67
C ALA A 94 -3.86 4.40 0.63
N GLN A 95 -2.86 3.79 0.01
CA GLN A 95 -2.20 4.34 -1.17
C GLN A 95 -2.70 3.56 -2.38
N ILE A 96 -3.19 4.29 -3.37
CA ILE A 96 -3.73 3.74 -4.61
C ILE A 96 -2.75 4.07 -5.72
N GLU A 97 -2.28 3.07 -6.44
CA GLU A 97 -1.50 3.27 -7.67
C GLU A 97 -2.35 3.97 -8.71
N GLY A 98 -1.76 4.92 -9.44
CA GLY A 98 -2.42 5.75 -10.42
C GLY A 98 -2.83 7.13 -9.89
N GLY A 99 -3.02 8.05 -10.83
CA GLY A 99 -3.47 9.40 -10.54
C GLY A 99 -4.90 9.46 -9.99
N ALA A 100 -5.23 10.62 -9.43
CA ALA A 100 -6.53 10.83 -8.81
C ALA A 100 -7.66 10.86 -9.86
N PRO A 101 -8.91 10.53 -9.46
CA PRO A 101 -9.97 10.32 -10.44
C PRO A 101 -10.34 11.61 -11.18
N GLU A 102 -10.53 11.49 -12.49
CA GLU A 102 -10.94 12.62 -13.34
C GLU A 102 -12.23 13.28 -12.79
N GLY A 103 -12.17 14.60 -12.57
CA GLY A 103 -13.30 15.38 -12.08
C GLY A 103 -13.50 15.39 -10.56
N TRP A 104 -12.62 14.74 -9.78
CA TRP A 104 -12.56 15.02 -8.34
C TRP A 104 -12.03 16.42 -8.10
N ARG A 105 -12.70 17.19 -7.23
CA ARG A 105 -12.36 18.58 -6.98
C ARG A 105 -11.05 18.66 -6.20
N MET A 106 -9.93 18.72 -6.92
CA MET A 106 -8.66 19.09 -6.34
C MET A 106 -8.76 20.49 -5.76
N THR A 107 -8.21 20.68 -4.56
CA THR A 107 -7.97 22.02 -4.02
C THR A 107 -6.94 22.71 -4.91
N GLU A 108 -6.98 24.05 -4.96
CA GLU A 108 -6.07 24.85 -5.79
C GLU A 108 -4.58 24.58 -5.45
N ASP A 109 -4.29 24.18 -4.21
CA ASP A 109 -2.95 23.77 -3.74
C ASP A 109 -2.49 22.39 -4.28
N ALA A 110 -3.40 21.44 -4.52
CA ALA A 110 -3.05 20.13 -5.06
C ALA A 110 -2.79 20.20 -6.58
N ALA A 111 -3.55 21.03 -7.31
CA ALA A 111 -3.31 21.30 -8.73
C ALA A 111 -1.96 22.01 -8.99
N ALA A 112 -1.46 22.79 -8.03
CA ALA A 112 -0.17 23.48 -8.13
C ALA A 112 1.04 22.54 -8.02
N LYS A 113 0.90 21.35 -7.40
CA LYS A 113 1.97 20.34 -7.31
C LYS A 113 2.12 19.51 -8.59
N GLU A 114 1.09 19.46 -9.43
CA GLU A 114 1.09 18.79 -10.73
C GLU A 114 1.72 19.66 -11.85
N GLU A 115 1.75 20.99 -11.69
CA GLU A 115 2.26 21.93 -12.70
C GLU A 115 3.76 22.29 -12.52
N ASP A 116 4.37 22.01 -11.36
CA ASP A 116 5.81 22.19 -11.10
C ASP A 116 6.64 20.91 -11.31
N GLY A 117 6.01 19.85 -11.83
CA GLY A 117 6.71 18.67 -12.33
C GLY A 117 7.42 19.00 -13.64
N SER A 118 8.62 19.60 -13.57
CA SER A 118 9.50 19.70 -14.72
C SER A 118 9.71 18.29 -15.28
N ALA A 119 9.18 18.04 -16.48
CA ALA A 119 9.24 16.77 -17.19
C ALA A 119 10.66 16.39 -17.69
N GLU A 120 11.69 16.63 -16.89
CA GLU A 120 13.10 16.30 -17.15
C GLU A 120 13.83 15.88 -15.85
N ASP A 121 13.18 15.13 -14.94
CA ASP A 121 13.93 14.41 -13.90
C ASP A 121 13.76 12.91 -14.12
N ASP A 122 14.82 12.31 -14.66
CA ASP A 122 15.07 10.86 -14.74
C ASP A 122 15.44 10.36 -13.32
N ASP A 123 14.62 10.74 -12.33
CA ASP A 123 14.75 10.30 -10.94
C ASP A 123 13.99 8.97 -10.81
N PRO A 124 14.69 7.84 -10.64
CA PRO A 124 14.05 6.54 -10.44
C PRO A 124 13.23 6.47 -9.13
N ASP A 125 13.32 7.49 -8.26
CA ASP A 125 12.55 7.64 -7.02
C ASP A 125 11.36 8.61 -7.14
N ALA A 126 11.06 9.14 -8.34
CA ALA A 126 9.80 9.85 -8.58
C ALA A 126 8.64 8.86 -8.41
N LEU A 127 8.09 8.82 -7.19
CA LEU A 127 6.95 8.00 -6.78
C LEU A 127 5.98 7.83 -7.96
N GLU A 128 5.92 6.62 -8.52
CA GLU A 128 4.94 6.26 -9.54
C GLU A 128 3.59 6.83 -9.13
N ASP A 129 2.95 7.68 -9.93
CA ASP A 129 1.75 8.45 -9.59
C ASP A 129 0.84 7.73 -8.58
N THR A 130 1.02 7.93 -7.27
CA THR A 130 0.19 7.29 -6.24
C THR A 130 -0.75 8.30 -5.64
N THR A 131 -2.01 7.92 -5.50
CA THR A 131 -3.06 8.73 -4.90
C THR A 131 -3.37 8.24 -3.48
N GLU A 132 -3.36 9.15 -2.51
CA GLU A 132 -3.80 8.83 -1.16
C GLU A 132 -5.33 8.73 -1.06
N LEU A 133 -5.81 7.73 -0.32
CA LEU A 133 -7.22 7.50 -0.05
C LEU A 133 -7.43 7.29 1.45
N ARG A 134 -8.33 8.07 2.06
CA ARG A 134 -8.77 7.85 3.44
C ARG A 134 -10.24 7.42 3.47
N LEU A 135 -10.52 6.30 4.11
CA LEU A 135 -11.86 5.72 4.30
C LEU A 135 -12.22 5.82 5.79
N ALA A 136 -13.06 6.78 6.15
CA ALA A 136 -13.47 7.00 7.53
C ALA A 136 -14.89 6.44 7.80
N PRO A 137 -15.03 5.30 8.50
CA PRO A 137 -16.34 4.77 8.85
C PRO A 137 -17.17 5.76 9.67
N ALA A 138 -18.49 5.80 9.42
CA ALA A 138 -19.41 6.58 10.23
C ALA A 138 -19.45 6.09 11.70
N ASP A 139 -19.36 4.76 11.88
CA ASP A 139 -19.21 4.12 13.19
C ASP A 139 -17.76 3.66 13.41
N PRO A 140 -17.03 4.23 14.39
CA PRO A 140 -15.66 3.82 14.70
C PRO A 140 -15.52 2.34 15.08
N ALA A 141 -16.57 1.70 15.61
CA ALA A 141 -16.54 0.28 15.94
C ALA A 141 -16.42 -0.62 14.71
N ALA A 142 -16.85 -0.13 13.54
CA ALA A 142 -16.76 -0.86 12.27
C ALA A 142 -15.36 -0.84 11.65
N LEU A 143 -14.43 -0.02 12.17
CA LEU A 143 -13.09 0.16 11.60
C LEU A 143 -12.29 -1.16 11.55
N GLY A 144 -12.33 -1.95 12.62
CA GLY A 144 -11.65 -3.24 12.65
C GLY A 144 -12.24 -4.26 11.68
N ALA A 145 -13.56 -4.24 11.49
CA ALA A 145 -14.23 -5.09 10.51
C ALA A 145 -13.90 -4.68 9.07
N LEU A 146 -13.85 -3.37 8.79
CA LEU A 146 -13.42 -2.85 7.50
C LEU A 146 -11.97 -3.24 7.20
N PHE A 147 -11.04 -2.99 8.13
CA PHE A 147 -9.64 -3.37 7.96
C PHE A 147 -9.49 -4.87 7.68
N LYS A 148 -10.16 -5.72 8.47
CA LYS A 148 -10.12 -7.17 8.24
C LYS A 148 -10.66 -7.56 6.87
N ALA A 149 -11.78 -6.98 6.45
CA ALA A 149 -12.36 -7.27 5.13
C ALA A 149 -11.40 -6.85 4.00
N LEU A 150 -10.70 -5.73 4.14
CA LEU A 150 -9.67 -5.30 3.20
C LEU A 150 -8.51 -6.29 3.13
N CYS A 151 -7.98 -6.74 4.27
CA CYS A 151 -6.92 -7.75 4.29
C CYS A 151 -7.36 -9.07 3.66
N ASP A 152 -8.54 -9.58 4.03
CA ASP A 152 -9.08 -10.84 3.52
C ASP A 152 -9.30 -10.76 1.99
N CYS A 153 -9.74 -9.61 1.47
CA CYS A 153 -9.94 -9.42 0.02
C CYS A 153 -8.63 -9.13 -0.73
N ALA A 154 -7.66 -8.43 -0.12
CA ALA A 154 -6.34 -8.24 -0.72
C ALA A 154 -5.65 -9.60 -0.95
N ALA A 155 -5.76 -10.53 0.00
CA ALA A 155 -5.24 -11.89 -0.14
C ALA A 155 -5.88 -12.70 -1.30
N LEU A 156 -7.05 -12.30 -1.79
CA LEU A 156 -7.72 -12.92 -2.94
C LEU A 156 -7.29 -12.31 -4.29
N ASN A 157 -6.49 -11.24 -4.28
CA ASN A 157 -6.09 -10.50 -5.48
C ASN A 157 -4.56 -10.33 -5.58
N PRO A 158 -3.77 -11.41 -5.60
CA PRO A 158 -2.32 -11.32 -5.79
C PRO A 158 -1.99 -10.69 -7.15
N ASP A 159 -0.81 -10.06 -7.24
CA ASP A 159 -0.28 -9.53 -8.49
C ASP A 159 0.13 -10.71 -9.41
N PRO A 160 -0.28 -10.71 -10.70
CA PRO A 160 0.10 -11.77 -11.64
C PRO A 160 1.62 -11.87 -11.88
N HIS A 161 2.41 -10.83 -11.58
CA HIS A 161 3.86 -10.82 -11.71
C HIS A 161 4.58 -11.40 -10.49
N ASP A 162 3.93 -11.45 -9.33
CA ASP A 162 4.50 -11.98 -8.08
C ASP A 162 4.78 -13.49 -8.19
N GLU A 163 3.95 -14.21 -8.96
CA GLU A 163 4.13 -15.65 -9.24
C GLU A 163 5.38 -15.96 -10.10
N MET A 164 6.03 -14.97 -10.72
CA MET A 164 7.23 -15.19 -11.54
C MET A 164 8.54 -15.12 -10.74
N HIS A 165 8.52 -14.56 -9.53
CA HIS A 165 9.71 -14.47 -8.68
C HIS A 165 10.04 -15.77 -7.92
N GLU A 166 9.18 -16.79 -7.95
CA GLU A 166 9.47 -18.10 -7.32
C GLU A 166 10.35 -19.03 -8.17
N THR A 167 10.88 -18.58 -9.33
CA THR A 167 11.67 -19.45 -10.22
C THR A 167 13.09 -19.00 -10.55
N GLU A 168 13.56 -17.87 -10.01
CA GLU A 168 14.93 -17.37 -10.29
C GLU A 168 15.60 -16.79 -9.04
N ASP A 169 15.93 -17.66 -8.06
CA ASP A 169 17.17 -17.63 -7.26
C ASP A 169 17.18 -18.82 -6.29
N ASP A 170 17.34 -20.01 -6.87
CA ASP A 170 17.47 -21.31 -6.20
C ASP A 170 18.94 -21.55 -5.79
N ASP A 171 19.59 -20.59 -5.11
CA ASP A 171 21.00 -20.71 -4.70
C ASP A 171 21.33 -20.25 -3.27
N ASP A 172 20.36 -19.84 -2.44
CA ASP A 172 20.59 -19.56 -1.00
C ASP A 172 19.45 -20.05 -0.08
N ASP A 173 18.93 -21.24 -0.40
CA ASP A 173 17.95 -21.93 0.43
C ASP A 173 18.62 -22.46 1.73
N LEU A 174 18.56 -21.65 2.80
CA LEU A 174 18.87 -22.08 4.17
C LEU A 174 17.80 -23.04 4.67
N TYR A 175 17.77 -24.25 4.12
CA TYR A 175 16.85 -25.30 4.54
C TYR A 175 17.08 -25.64 6.01
N TYR A 176 16.07 -25.41 6.85
CA TYR A 176 16.10 -25.84 8.25
C TYR A 176 15.76 -27.33 8.32
N ASP A 177 16.79 -28.18 8.36
CA ASP A 177 16.66 -29.60 8.66
C ASP A 177 16.98 -29.87 10.13
N GLU A 178 15.95 -30.22 10.92
CA GLU A 178 16.07 -30.56 12.34
C GLU A 178 16.99 -31.79 12.56
N SER A 179 17.05 -32.71 11.59
CA SER A 179 17.92 -33.87 11.63
C SER A 179 19.39 -33.51 11.41
N GLU A 180 19.69 -32.58 10.49
CA GLU A 180 21.06 -32.07 10.28
C GLU A 180 21.60 -31.34 11.51
N MET A 181 20.77 -30.50 12.15
CA MET A 181 21.13 -29.83 13.40
C MET A 181 21.42 -30.83 14.53
N ALA A 182 20.62 -31.89 14.63
CA ALA A 182 20.81 -32.94 15.63
C ALA A 182 22.06 -33.80 15.37
N THR A 183 22.44 -34.01 14.10
CA THR A 183 23.59 -34.85 13.72
C THR A 183 24.87 -34.07 13.43
N GLY A 184 24.82 -32.73 13.37
CA GLY A 184 25.93 -31.87 12.98
C GLY A 184 26.31 -31.96 11.49
N ALA A 185 25.41 -32.48 10.65
CA ALA A 185 25.58 -32.43 9.21
C ALA A 185 25.42 -30.97 8.74
N GLY A 186 26.21 -30.55 7.74
CA GLY A 186 26.25 -29.15 7.31
C GLY A 186 27.02 -28.18 8.23
N ALA A 187 27.52 -28.60 9.39
CA ALA A 187 28.27 -27.72 10.31
C ALA A 187 29.52 -27.09 9.67
N ALA A 188 30.25 -27.84 8.84
CA ALA A 188 31.42 -27.32 8.13
C ALA A 188 31.04 -26.25 7.09
N ALA A 189 29.95 -26.46 6.34
CA ALA A 189 29.43 -25.48 5.38
C ALA A 189 28.94 -24.21 6.10
N ARG A 190 28.26 -24.37 7.25
CA ARG A 190 27.82 -23.26 8.10
C ARG A 190 29.00 -22.46 8.67
N ILE A 191 30.06 -23.14 9.11
CA ILE A 191 31.31 -22.50 9.58
C ILE A 191 31.98 -21.72 8.44
N GLU A 192 32.00 -22.27 7.23
CA GLU A 192 32.60 -21.58 6.08
C GLU A 192 31.77 -20.37 5.63
N ALA A 193 30.44 -20.49 5.66
CA ALA A 193 29.54 -19.37 5.41
C ALA A 193 29.71 -18.26 6.46
N LEU A 194 29.81 -18.61 7.75
CA LEU A 194 30.10 -17.66 8.83
C LEU A 194 31.44 -16.95 8.63
N ARG A 195 32.48 -17.65 8.17
CA ARG A 195 33.78 -17.06 7.84
C ARG A 195 33.70 -16.06 6.69
N ARG A 196 32.95 -16.40 5.63
CA ARG A 196 32.73 -15.50 4.49
C ARG A 196 32.02 -14.22 4.94
N PHE A 197 31.07 -14.33 5.86
CA PHE A 197 30.34 -13.18 6.41
C PHE A 197 31.23 -12.31 7.30
N ASP A 198 32.07 -12.92 8.14
CA ASP A 198 33.07 -12.20 8.95
C ASP A 198 34.08 -11.43 8.07
N ASP A 199 34.53 -12.03 6.95
CA ASP A 199 35.42 -11.36 6.00
C ASP A 199 34.75 -10.14 5.33
N GLN A 200 33.42 -10.13 5.21
CA GLN A 200 32.65 -9.01 4.66
C GLN A 200 32.38 -7.91 5.69
N LEU A 201 32.42 -8.22 6.98
CA LEU A 201 32.20 -7.28 8.08
C LEU A 201 33.45 -6.48 8.48
N VAL A 202 34.51 -6.53 7.66
CA VAL A 202 35.73 -5.78 7.91
C VAL A 202 35.52 -4.30 7.58
N VAL A 203 35.52 -3.47 8.63
CA VAL A 203 35.60 -2.01 8.50
C VAL A 203 36.92 -1.67 7.83
N SER A 204 36.89 -0.87 6.76
CA SER A 204 38.11 -0.51 6.05
C SER A 204 39.05 0.27 6.97
N ALA A 205 40.36 -0.01 6.88
CA ALA A 205 41.36 0.71 7.67
C ALA A 205 41.37 2.23 7.40
N ASP A 206 40.89 2.65 6.22
CA ASP A 206 40.68 4.05 5.89
C ASP A 206 39.51 4.67 6.67
N LEU A 207 38.40 3.94 6.84
CA LEU A 207 37.27 4.37 7.66
C LEU A 207 37.65 4.39 9.15
N GLU A 208 38.38 3.39 9.63
CA GLU A 208 38.90 3.38 11.01
C GLU A 208 39.84 4.56 11.28
N ARG A 209 40.75 4.87 10.35
CA ARG A 209 41.65 6.03 10.49
C ARG A 209 40.89 7.35 10.49
N HIS A 210 39.88 7.49 9.64
CA HIS A 210 39.06 8.71 9.60
C HIS A 210 38.20 8.90 10.84
N VAL A 211 37.75 7.83 11.49
CA VAL A 211 37.02 7.91 12.77
C VAL A 211 37.97 8.14 13.95
N ALA A 212 39.18 7.56 13.93
CA ALA A 212 40.16 7.72 15.00
C ALA A 212 40.77 9.13 15.08
N ASP A 213 40.96 9.79 13.94
CA ASP A 213 41.54 11.13 13.89
C ASP A 213 40.54 12.22 14.31
N ASP A 214 39.23 11.98 14.21
CA ASP A 214 38.19 12.94 14.58
C ASP A 214 36.88 12.26 15.02
N PRO A 215 36.83 11.71 16.26
CA PRO A 215 35.66 11.00 16.76
C PRO A 215 34.44 11.90 17.02
N GLY A 216 34.65 13.23 17.06
CA GLY A 216 33.60 14.24 17.27
C GLY A 216 33.07 14.87 15.98
N ARG A 217 33.51 14.40 14.80
CA ARG A 217 33.10 14.96 13.49
C ARG A 217 31.59 15.00 13.24
N PHE A 218 30.83 14.18 13.96
CA PHE A 218 29.37 14.08 13.87
C PHE A 218 28.64 14.71 15.07
N GLU A 219 29.36 15.34 16.00
CA GLU A 219 28.75 16.16 17.04
C GLU A 219 28.51 17.56 16.45
N ASP A 220 27.25 18.00 16.40
CA ASP A 220 26.88 19.33 15.93
C ASP A 220 27.38 20.40 16.92
N ASP A 221 28.00 21.47 16.42
CA ASP A 221 28.41 22.64 17.22
C ASP A 221 27.17 23.30 17.86
N GLU A 222 27.11 23.30 19.19
CA GLU A 222 26.04 23.88 20.01
C GLU A 222 25.96 25.42 19.94
#